data_AF-A0A6J4Q2M0-F1
#
_entry.id   AF-A0A6J4Q2M0-F1
#
_cell.length_a   1.000
_cell.length_b   1.000
_cell.length_c   1.000
_cell.angle_alpha   90.00
_cell.angle_beta   90.00
_cell.angle_gamma   90.00
#
_symmetry.space_group_name_H-M   'P 1'
#
loop_
_entity.id
_entity.type
_entity.pdbx_description
1 polymer ?
#
loop_
_entity_poly.entity_id
_entity_poly.type
_entity_poly.pdbx_seq_one_letter_code
_entity_poly.pdbx_strand_id
1 'polypeptide(L)'
;MIFRRLRAIFGGEARPAEPTESLYGLDAEERGRIGTDRDPLKDFEAAMQRNEAAERAEQGGDPERAIDLYEKSVAEGFVGAHPYEKLAALHERRRDPASALRVCEAYLRLAASGTMPRGAQRR
;
A
#
# COMPACT_ATOMS: atom_id res chain seq x y z
N MET A 1 -10.02 21.18 16.78
CA MET A 1 -10.99 21.09 15.67
C MET A 1 -10.27 21.00 14.32
N ILE A 2 -9.69 19.85 13.96
CA ILE A 2 -8.95 19.66 12.68
C ILE A 2 -9.38 18.38 11.92
N PHE A 3 -10.34 17.60 12.44
CA PHE A 3 -10.80 16.36 11.80
C PHE A 3 -11.85 16.54 10.68
N ARG A 4 -12.06 17.76 10.16
CA ARG A 4 -13.17 18.05 9.24
C ARG A 4 -12.77 18.34 7.79
N ARG A 5 -11.51 18.16 7.41
CA ARG A 5 -11.03 18.46 6.03
C ARG A 5 -10.58 17.27 5.19
N LEU A 6 -10.56 16.04 5.72
CA LEU A 6 -10.29 14.84 4.90
C LEU A 6 -11.55 14.29 4.18
N ARG A 7 -12.72 14.92 4.39
CA ARG A 7 -14.02 14.44 3.89
C ARG A 7 -14.48 15.09 2.56
N ALA A 8 -13.66 15.95 1.95
CA ALA A 8 -14.04 16.72 0.76
C ALA A 8 -13.25 16.37 -0.52
N ILE A 9 -12.18 15.56 -0.42
CA ILE A 9 -11.43 15.09 -1.60
C ILE A 9 -12.07 13.83 -2.19
N PHE A 10 -12.83 13.07 -1.39
CA PHE A 10 -13.50 11.83 -1.78
C PHE A 10 -15.02 12.04 -1.94
N GLY A 11 -15.42 12.80 -2.95
CA GLY A 11 -16.83 13.01 -3.29
C GLY A 11 -17.54 11.68 -3.58
N GLY A 12 -18.21 11.15 -2.56
CA GLY A 12 -19.14 10.03 -2.66
C GLY A 12 -20.19 10.21 -1.57
N GLU A 13 -21.46 10.27 -1.96
CA GLU A 13 -22.59 10.33 -1.05
C GLU A 13 -22.53 9.19 -0.03
N ALA A 14 -22.83 9.51 1.24
CA ALA A 14 -22.87 8.54 2.31
C ALA A 14 -24.03 7.56 2.10
N ARG A 15 -23.71 6.35 1.62
CA ARG A 15 -24.62 5.20 1.71
C ARG A 15 -24.72 4.74 3.18
N PRO A 16 -25.87 4.23 3.65
CA PRO A 16 -26.01 3.80 5.03
C PRO A 16 -25.05 2.64 5.30
N ALA A 17 -24.32 2.74 6.41
CA ALA A 17 -23.31 1.77 6.83
C ALA A 17 -23.94 0.38 6.98
N GLU A 18 -23.52 -0.56 6.13
CA GLU A 18 -23.78 -1.97 6.39
C GLU A 18 -22.84 -2.46 7.51
N PRO A 19 -23.34 -3.28 8.45
CA PRO A 19 -22.62 -3.61 9.67
C PRO A 19 -21.62 -4.74 9.41
N THR A 20 -20.53 -4.47 8.69
CA THR A 20 -19.27 -5.24 8.74
C THR A 20 -18.14 -4.46 8.06
N GLU A 21 -17.78 -3.27 8.57
CA GLU A 21 -16.49 -2.68 8.18
C GLU A 21 -15.39 -3.55 8.80
N SER A 22 -14.95 -4.54 8.03
CA SER A 22 -13.85 -5.42 8.38
C SER A 22 -12.60 -4.59 8.66
N LEU A 23 -11.82 -4.98 9.67
CA LEU A 23 -10.43 -4.59 9.79
C LEU A 23 -9.77 -4.76 8.41
N TYR A 24 -9.25 -3.67 7.85
CA TYR A 24 -8.58 -3.64 6.53
C TYR A 24 -9.46 -3.92 5.28
N GLY A 25 -10.79 -3.91 5.41
CA GLY A 25 -11.69 -4.08 4.25
C GLY A 25 -11.70 -5.48 3.65
N LEU A 26 -11.30 -6.49 4.43
CA LEU A 26 -11.36 -7.91 4.05
C LEU A 26 -12.80 -8.44 4.02
N ASP A 27 -13.14 -9.28 3.05
CA ASP A 27 -14.42 -10.00 3.05
C ASP A 27 -14.39 -11.27 3.93
N ALA A 28 -15.54 -11.97 4.01
CA ALA A 28 -15.67 -13.16 4.86
C ALA A 28 -14.73 -14.31 4.43
N GLU A 29 -14.48 -14.45 3.13
CA GLU A 29 -13.60 -15.48 2.60
C GLU A 29 -12.13 -15.14 2.88
N GLU A 30 -11.74 -13.88 2.66
CA GLU A 30 -10.39 -13.37 2.94
C GLU A 30 -10.03 -13.49 4.42
N ARG A 31 -10.97 -13.19 5.33
CA ARG A 31 -10.78 -13.38 6.78
C ARG A 31 -10.57 -14.84 7.16
N GLY A 32 -11.23 -15.78 6.46
CA GLY A 32 -11.06 -17.21 6.67
C GLY A 32 -9.66 -17.73 6.29
N ARG A 33 -8.88 -16.95 5.54
CA ARG A 33 -7.49 -17.30 5.16
C ARG A 33 -6.44 -16.75 6.10
N ILE A 34 -6.79 -15.93 7.09
CA ILE A 34 -5.84 -15.39 8.08
C ILE A 34 -5.18 -16.56 8.83
N GLY A 35 -3.86 -16.51 8.99
CA GLY A 35 -3.07 -17.58 9.60
C GLY A 35 -2.77 -18.79 8.70
N THR A 36 -3.16 -18.75 7.42
CA THR A 36 -2.82 -19.78 6.42
C THR A 36 -1.68 -19.31 5.50
N ASP A 37 -1.19 -20.18 4.62
CA ASP A 37 -0.21 -19.81 3.58
C ASP A 37 -0.74 -18.76 2.59
N ARG A 38 -2.06 -18.55 2.54
CA ARG A 38 -2.74 -17.56 1.70
C ARG A 38 -3.27 -16.38 2.52
N ASP A 39 -2.70 -16.15 3.70
CA ASP A 39 -3.08 -15.02 4.55
C ASP A 39 -2.81 -13.69 3.81
N PRO A 40 -3.85 -12.91 3.49
CA PRO A 40 -3.71 -11.64 2.77
C PRO A 40 -2.97 -10.57 3.59
N LEU A 41 -2.81 -10.77 4.90
CA LEU A 41 -2.10 -9.88 5.82
C LEU A 41 -0.81 -10.53 6.36
N LYS A 42 -0.32 -11.60 5.75
CA LYS A 42 0.96 -12.19 6.13
C LYS A 42 2.05 -11.13 6.10
N ASP A 43 2.80 -11.02 7.19
CA ASP A 43 3.90 -10.05 7.37
C ASP A 43 3.49 -8.56 7.21
N PHE A 44 2.18 -8.27 7.22
CA PHE A 44 1.65 -6.92 6.96
C PHE A 44 2.17 -5.89 7.98
N GLU A 45 2.22 -6.25 9.26
CA GLU A 45 2.73 -5.36 10.30
C GLU A 45 4.23 -5.08 10.13
N ALA A 46 5.03 -6.10 9.80
CA ALA A 46 6.46 -5.92 9.54
C ALA A 46 6.70 -5.05 8.28
N ALA A 47 5.86 -5.19 7.26
CA ALA A 47 5.91 -4.36 6.07
C ALA A 47 5.46 -2.91 6.35
N MET A 48 4.45 -2.71 7.21
CA MET A 48 4.04 -1.38 7.67
C MET A 48 5.17 -0.66 8.42
N GLN A 49 5.79 -1.32 9.41
CA GLN A 49 6.92 -0.76 10.15
C GLN A 49 8.10 -0.39 9.23
N ARG A 50 8.33 -1.18 8.18
CA ARG A 50 9.34 -0.91 7.16
C ARG A 50 9.00 0.32 6.32
N ASN A 51 7.75 0.46 5.89
CA ASN A 51 7.30 1.62 5.12
C ASN A 51 7.37 2.91 5.98
N GLU A 52 7.00 2.84 7.25
CA GLU A 52 7.19 3.96 8.20
C GLU A 52 8.67 4.30 8.41
N ALA A 53 9.55 3.30 8.42
CA ALA A 53 11.00 3.53 8.47
C ALA A 53 11.53 4.17 7.17
N ALA A 54 10.97 3.81 6.02
CA ALA A 54 11.30 4.40 4.73
C ALA A 54 10.87 5.87 4.68
N GLU A 55 9.66 6.19 5.12
CA GLU A 55 9.17 7.57 5.23
C GLU A 55 10.05 8.42 6.15
N ARG A 56 10.47 7.86 7.30
CA ARG A 56 11.40 8.55 8.21
C ARG A 56 12.77 8.78 7.57
N ALA A 57 13.26 7.83 6.76
CA ALA A 57 14.51 8.01 6.02
C ALA A 57 14.39 9.13 4.97
N GLU A 58 13.27 9.18 4.23
CA GLU A 58 13.00 10.30 3.29
C GLU A 58 13.00 11.65 4.02
N GLN A 59 12.26 11.74 5.13
CA GLN A 59 12.15 12.97 5.93
C GLN A 59 13.49 13.37 6.57
N GLY A 60 14.33 12.38 6.90
CA GLY A 60 15.67 12.57 7.42
C GLY A 60 16.73 12.91 6.37
N GLY A 61 16.37 12.96 5.08
CA GLY A 61 17.29 13.26 3.99
C GLY A 61 18.19 12.07 3.57
N ASP A 62 17.77 10.84 3.86
CA ASP A 62 18.43 9.60 3.44
C ASP A 62 17.58 8.85 2.39
N PRO A 63 17.55 9.33 1.13
CA PRO A 63 16.72 8.75 0.09
C PRO A 63 17.21 7.37 -0.38
N GLU A 64 18.49 7.02 -0.23
CA GLU A 64 18.99 5.68 -0.57
C GLU A 64 18.38 4.63 0.35
N ARG A 65 18.43 4.87 1.67
CA ARG A 65 17.82 3.98 2.64
C ARG A 65 16.31 3.86 2.44
N ALA A 66 15.63 4.96 2.09
CA ALA A 66 14.21 4.92 1.77
C ALA A 66 13.93 4.01 0.57
N ILE A 67 14.73 4.12 -0.50
CA ILE A 67 14.62 3.27 -1.69
C ILE A 67 14.81 1.80 -1.31
N ASP A 68 15.85 1.44 -0.57
CA ASP A 68 16.10 0.05 -0.17
C ASP A 68 14.93 -0.56 0.60
N LEU A 69 14.35 0.22 1.53
CA LEU A 69 13.21 -0.21 2.33
C LEU A 69 11.94 -0.37 1.50
N TYR A 70 11.65 0.56 0.58
CA TYR A 70 10.49 0.43 -0.31
C TYR A 70 10.66 -0.67 -1.35
N GLU A 71 11.85 -0.85 -1.94
CA GLU A 71 12.13 -1.95 -2.87
C GLU A 71 11.88 -3.30 -2.20
N LYS A 72 12.24 -3.45 -0.92
CA LYS A 72 11.91 -4.65 -0.15
C LYS A 72 10.39 -4.86 -0.03
N SER A 73 9.62 -3.81 0.27
CA SER A 73 8.16 -3.90 0.32
C SER A 73 7.52 -4.24 -1.03
N VAL A 74 8.07 -3.73 -2.12
CA VAL A 74 7.64 -4.07 -3.49
C VAL A 74 7.98 -5.51 -3.85
N ALA A 75 9.19 -5.97 -3.51
CA ALA A 75 9.64 -7.34 -3.78
C ALA A 75 8.83 -8.39 -3.01
N GLU A 76 8.39 -8.05 -1.79
CA GLU A 76 7.51 -8.90 -0.98
C GLU A 76 6.02 -8.81 -1.39
N GLY A 77 5.68 -7.94 -2.36
CA GLY A 77 4.31 -7.82 -2.84
C GLY A 77 3.36 -7.20 -1.82
N PHE A 78 3.83 -6.23 -1.03
CA PHE A 78 2.99 -5.55 -0.04
C PHE A 78 1.72 -5.00 -0.71
N VAL A 79 0.56 -5.23 -0.09
CA VAL A 79 -0.73 -4.96 -0.72
C VAL A 79 -1.14 -3.48 -0.70
N GLY A 80 -0.48 -2.65 0.10
CA GLY A 80 -0.72 -1.20 0.10
C GLY A 80 -0.03 -0.49 -1.07
N ALA A 81 -0.73 0.44 -1.71
CA ALA A 81 -0.19 1.23 -2.84
C ALA A 81 0.94 2.19 -2.45
N HIS A 82 0.97 2.64 -1.20
CA HIS A 82 1.88 3.68 -0.72
C HIS A 82 3.37 3.48 -1.06
N PRO A 83 4.01 2.33 -0.75
CA PRO A 83 5.42 2.12 -1.08
C PRO A 83 5.71 2.18 -2.59
N TYR A 84 4.78 1.75 -3.44
CA TYR A 84 4.94 1.82 -4.90
C TYR A 84 4.90 3.26 -5.38
N GLU A 85 3.93 4.05 -4.90
CA GLU A 85 3.80 5.48 -5.23
C GLU A 85 5.06 6.26 -4.81
N LYS A 86 5.53 6.02 -3.58
CA LYS A 86 6.72 6.69 -3.03
C LYS A 86 7.99 6.33 -3.78
N LEU A 87 8.20 5.04 -4.03
CA LEU A 87 9.38 4.56 -4.73
C LEU A 87 9.43 5.04 -6.19
N ALA A 88 8.28 5.03 -6.89
CA ALA A 88 8.20 5.61 -8.23
C ALA A 88 8.56 7.10 -8.21
N ALA A 89 8.02 7.88 -7.27
CA ALA A 89 8.35 9.30 -7.14
C ALA A 89 9.84 9.55 -6.81
N LEU A 90 10.47 8.67 -6.01
CA LEU A 90 11.91 8.75 -5.72
C LEU A 90 12.76 8.50 -6.97
N HIS A 91 12.40 7.49 -7.77
CA HIS A 91 13.07 7.20 -9.05
C HIS A 91 12.86 8.31 -10.09
N GLU A 92 11.67 8.89 -10.18
CA GLU A 92 11.40 10.06 -11.03
C GLU A 92 12.28 11.26 -10.65
N ARG A 93 12.42 11.56 -9.36
CA ARG A 93 13.30 12.65 -8.88
C ARG A 93 14.77 12.43 -9.25
N ARG A 94 15.20 11.17 -9.38
CA ARG A 94 16.54 10.78 -9.84
C ARG A 94 16.69 10.75 -11.36
N ARG A 95 15.62 11.07 -12.10
CA ARG A 95 15.55 10.95 -13.55
C ARG A 95 15.79 9.51 -14.04
N ASP A 96 15.32 8.53 -13.27
CA ASP A 96 15.28 7.13 -13.65
C ASP A 96 13.83 6.68 -13.95
N PRO A 97 13.30 7.02 -15.14
CA PRO A 97 11.93 6.66 -15.51
C PRO A 97 11.75 5.15 -15.71
N ALA A 98 12.82 4.41 -16.01
CA ALA A 98 12.76 2.97 -16.19
C ALA A 98 12.46 2.26 -14.87
N SER A 99 13.14 2.65 -13.78
CA SER A 99 12.85 2.12 -12.45
C SER A 99 11.47 2.53 -11.95
N ALA A 100 11.04 3.77 -12.20
CA ALA A 100 9.69 4.22 -11.86
C ALA A 100 8.61 3.36 -12.56
N LEU A 101 8.78 3.11 -13.87
CA LEU A 101 7.86 2.26 -14.63
C LEU A 101 7.82 0.82 -14.08
N ARG A 102 8.98 0.22 -13.80
CA ARG A 102 9.06 -1.14 -13.22
C ARG A 102 8.24 -1.26 -11.93
N VAL A 103 8.29 -0.24 -11.08
CA VAL A 103 7.56 -0.21 -9.80
C VAL A 103 6.05 -0.10 -10.04
N CYS A 104 5.63 0.77 -10.95
CA CYS A 104 4.21 0.87 -11.36
C CYS A 104 3.69 -0.46 -11.92
N GLU A 105 4.47 -1.11 -12.80
CA GLU A 105 4.12 -2.42 -13.34
C GLU A 105 4.06 -3.52 -12.27
N ALA A 106 4.92 -3.45 -11.24
CA ALA A 106 4.88 -4.38 -10.13
C ALA A 106 3.55 -4.27 -9.36
N TYR A 107 3.08 -3.05 -9.10
CA TYR A 107 1.78 -2.82 -8.49
C TYR A 107 0.62 -3.34 -9.37
N LEU A 108 0.67 -3.09 -10.68
CA LEU A 108 -0.35 -3.58 -11.61
C LEU A 108 -0.37 -5.11 -11.69
N ARG A 109 0.78 -5.78 -11.70
CA ARG A 109 0.85 -7.24 -11.63
C ARG A 109 0.27 -7.78 -10.33
N LEU A 110 0.57 -7.14 -9.20
CA LEU A 110 -0.01 -7.50 -7.91
C LEU A 110 -1.55 -7.33 -7.94
N ALA A 111 -2.05 -6.23 -8.50
CA ALA A 111 -3.49 -5.99 -8.65
C ALA A 111 -4.18 -7.05 -9.52
N ALA A 112 -3.56 -7.40 -10.63
CA ALA A 112 -4.09 -8.39 -11.56
C ALA A 112 -4.03 -9.83 -11.01
N SER A 113 -3.16 -10.11 -10.02
CA SER A 113 -2.97 -11.45 -9.49
C SER A 113 -4.11 -11.95 -8.59
N GLY A 114 -5.00 -11.06 -8.15
CA GLY A 114 -6.13 -11.42 -7.28
C GLY A 114 -5.75 -11.73 -5.82
N THR A 115 -4.50 -11.56 -5.43
CA THR A 115 -4.05 -11.66 -4.02
C THR A 115 -4.25 -10.37 -3.23
N MET A 116 -4.41 -9.22 -3.90
CA MET A 116 -4.74 -8.00 -3.19
C MET A 116 -6.15 -8.08 -2.59
N PRO A 117 -6.30 -7.84 -1.28
CA PRO A 117 -7.62 -7.81 -0.68
C PRO A 117 -8.48 -6.72 -1.30
N ARG A 118 -9.78 -6.97 -1.42
CA ARG A 118 -10.70 -6.04 -2.10
C ARG A 118 -10.71 -4.63 -1.51
N GLY A 119 -10.48 -4.50 -0.20
CA GLY A 119 -10.33 -3.21 0.48
C GLY A 119 -9.05 -2.44 0.11
N ALA A 120 -8.00 -3.13 -0.35
CA ALA A 120 -6.73 -2.53 -0.79
C ALA A 120 -6.73 -2.17 -2.29
N GLN A 121 -7.69 -2.71 -3.06
CA GLN A 121 -7.88 -2.36 -4.46
C GLN A 121 -8.56 -0.97 -4.54
N ARG A 122 -7.92 0.00 -5.20
CA ARG A 122 -8.60 1.25 -5.56
C ARG A 122 -9.75 0.91 -6.54
N ARG A 123 -10.98 1.24 -6.14
CA ARG A 123 -12.14 1.29 -7.04
C ARG A 123 -12.15 2.59 -7.84
#